data_AF-A0A3Q8CF65-F1
#
_entry.id   AF-A0A3Q8CF65-F1
#
_cell.length_a   1.000
_cell.length_b   1.000
_cell.length_c   1.000
_cell.angle_alpha   90.00
_cell.angle_beta   90.00
_cell.angle_gamma   90.00
#
_symmetry.space_group_name_H-M   'P 1'
#
loop_
_entity.id
_entity.type
_entity.pdbx_description
1 polymer ?
#
loop_
_entity_poly.entity_id
_entity_poly.type
_entity_poly.pdbx_seq_one_letter_code
_entity_poly.pdbx_strand_id
1 'polypeptide(L)'
;MHKLKIFTIALLILVISGCSLQSKKKTTPTIKMTTRQALKPAEKTWTFTKGVSSKQTKKQGVADKLTESVISKTDELSSWTTSKGKFMSGSVNYKQVSFKKWQRDTQKNYTKSAQGKIHFMSITQVNAVLKKLGANFKITKLTDLIFLETKINGMTLPQGFVAHKNQLYALNIQYVDTDQTITLGRGQLFTATNGKKTGSQLSLSKLNGTWIAAATTTSANDTGKLMIKNGYVYQHRYNSFERSAIQDLNSYSLISLNQNQTYALQKANASNAGYQLTRKSVASGDSLGYLYLFINQNKLVRIGQGEVTSYSKTSTLIAANDLPQDDITIFNQMDQKNPGEAASTITVDASAPLVGMSSSIKYLTDGEAGQITSSQAIDFENGKVTVTN
;
A
#
# COMPACT_ATOMS: atom_id res chain seq x y z
N MET A 1 56.67 44.75 60.92
CA MET A 1 56.86 45.33 59.56
C MET A 1 56.00 44.55 58.58
N HIS A 2 55.15 45.26 57.83
CA HIS A 2 54.51 44.97 56.52
C HIS A 2 54.18 43.52 56.09
N LYS A 3 53.08 43.16 55.40
CA LYS A 3 51.91 43.80 54.76
C LYS A 3 51.01 42.63 54.27
N LEU A 4 49.68 42.70 54.46
CA LEU A 4 48.63 42.77 53.41
C LEU A 4 48.41 41.49 52.56
N LYS A 5 47.41 40.64 52.85
CA LYS A 5 45.99 40.55 52.34
C LYS A 5 45.80 39.85 50.96
N ILE A 6 44.57 39.29 50.82
CA ILE A 6 43.74 39.04 49.61
C ILE A 6 43.60 37.54 49.28
N PHE A 7 42.51 36.89 49.75
CA PHE A 7 41.26 36.58 49.01
C PHE A 7 41.48 35.41 48.01
N THR A 8 40.71 34.32 47.99
CA THR A 8 39.27 34.31 47.71
C THR A 8 38.63 32.95 48.04
N ILE A 9 37.53 33.06 48.78
CA ILE A 9 36.33 32.22 48.90
C ILE A 9 36.10 31.22 47.74
N ALA A 10 35.92 29.94 48.07
CA ALA A 10 34.86 29.07 47.52
C ALA A 10 34.70 27.78 48.34
N LEU A 11 34.33 27.94 49.62
CA LEU A 11 33.64 26.91 50.38
C LEU A 11 32.17 26.95 49.94
N LEU A 12 31.76 26.06 49.02
CA LEU A 12 30.35 25.84 48.71
C LEU A 12 30.07 24.32 48.63
N ILE A 13 29.39 23.84 49.67
CA ILE A 13 28.43 22.73 49.65
C ILE A 13 29.04 21.35 49.40
N LEU A 14 29.61 20.78 50.47
CA LEU A 14 29.89 19.36 50.62
C LEU A 14 28.88 18.75 51.59
N VAL A 15 27.59 18.77 51.25
CA VAL A 15 26.58 17.92 51.92
C VAL A 15 25.49 17.55 50.92
N ILE A 16 25.10 16.26 50.98
CA ILE A 16 23.90 15.63 50.41
C ILE A 16 23.97 15.22 48.92
N SER A 17 24.52 14.03 48.68
CA SER A 17 24.10 13.20 47.53
C SER A 17 24.06 11.71 47.88
N GLY A 18 23.64 11.41 49.11
CA GLY A 18 23.14 10.08 49.47
C GLY A 18 21.63 10.08 49.38
N CYS A 19 21.05 9.90 48.19
CA CYS A 19 19.68 9.40 48.01
C CYS A 19 19.35 9.16 46.53
N SER A 20 18.88 7.94 46.25
CA SER A 20 18.13 7.53 45.05
C SER A 20 18.90 7.31 43.74
N LEU A 21 19.85 6.36 43.75
CA LEU A 21 19.86 5.36 42.67
C LEU A 21 18.63 4.45 42.86
N GLN A 22 17.43 5.01 42.66
CA GLN A 22 16.28 4.19 42.30
C GLN A 22 16.67 3.56 40.96
N SER A 23 17.01 2.28 41.01
CA SER A 23 16.97 1.40 39.85
C SER A 23 15.74 1.79 39.05
N LYS A 24 15.90 2.40 37.87
CA LYS A 24 14.78 2.65 36.96
C LYS A 24 14.19 1.28 36.69
N LYS A 25 13.12 0.92 37.42
CA LYS A 25 12.30 -0.25 37.12
C LYS A 25 12.03 -0.12 35.63
N LYS A 26 12.46 -1.10 34.84
CA LYS A 26 12.07 -1.20 33.43
C LYS A 26 10.55 -1.28 33.42
N THR A 27 9.87 -0.13 33.35
CA THR A 27 8.42 -0.07 33.31
C THR A 27 8.02 -0.72 32.00
N THR A 28 7.40 -1.89 32.08
CA THR A 28 6.88 -2.58 30.90
C THR A 28 5.99 -1.62 30.13
N PRO A 29 6.28 -1.35 28.84
CA PRO A 29 5.51 -0.40 28.07
C PRO A 29 4.02 -0.78 28.05
N THR A 30 3.14 0.19 28.28
CA THR A 30 1.70 -0.05 28.13
C THR A 30 1.37 -0.42 26.68
N ILE A 31 0.30 -1.20 26.45
CA ILE A 31 -0.12 -1.56 25.09
C ILE A 31 -0.43 -0.34 24.24
N LYS A 32 -1.01 0.70 24.85
CA LYS A 32 -1.25 1.99 24.20
C LYS A 32 0.04 2.66 23.73
N MET A 33 1.09 2.66 24.56
CA MET A 33 2.39 3.19 24.18
C MET A 33 3.05 2.35 23.08
N THR A 34 2.97 1.02 23.19
CA THR A 34 3.53 0.11 22.18
C THR A 34 2.84 0.27 20.82
N THR A 35 1.51 0.43 20.83
CA THR A 35 0.72 0.72 19.63
C THR A 35 1.15 2.04 19.00
N ARG A 36 1.25 3.11 19.79
CA ARG A 36 1.71 4.42 19.29
C ARG A 36 3.10 4.33 18.65
N GLN A 37 4.02 3.59 19.27
CA GLN A 37 5.36 3.41 18.74
C GLN A 37 5.35 2.63 17.40
N ALA A 38 4.55 1.57 17.30
CA ALA A 38 4.42 0.79 16.07
C ALA A 38 3.86 1.61 14.88
N LEU A 39 3.08 2.65 15.16
CA LEU A 39 2.43 3.52 14.18
C LEU A 39 3.19 4.83 13.90
N LYS A 40 4.27 5.09 14.65
CA LYS A 40 5.12 6.30 14.52
C LYS A 40 5.86 6.44 13.17
N PRO A 41 6.28 5.36 12.46
CA PRO A 41 7.04 5.49 11.22
C PRO A 41 6.40 6.41 10.16
N ALA A 42 7.23 6.93 9.25
CA ALA A 42 6.80 7.83 8.18
C ALA A 42 5.79 7.18 7.23
N GLU A 43 5.98 5.90 6.93
CA GLU A 43 5.01 5.06 6.23
C GLU A 43 5.20 3.62 6.73
N LYS A 44 4.09 2.92 6.96
CA LYS A 44 4.08 1.48 7.23
C LYS A 44 2.82 0.88 6.65
N THR A 45 2.99 -0.17 5.86
CA THR A 45 1.89 -0.91 5.23
C THR A 45 1.74 -2.24 5.93
N TRP A 46 0.49 -2.60 6.22
CA TRP A 46 0.08 -3.81 6.91
C TRP A 46 -0.84 -4.57 5.96
N THR A 47 -0.52 -5.81 5.62
CA THR A 47 -1.37 -6.64 4.75
C THR A 47 -2.01 -7.75 5.55
N PHE A 48 -3.22 -8.12 5.13
CA PHE A 48 -3.99 -9.16 5.79
C PHE A 48 -3.17 -10.45 5.91
N THR A 49 -3.39 -11.17 6.99
CA THR A 49 -2.69 -12.44 7.27
C THR A 49 -3.68 -13.49 7.74
N LYS A 50 -4.61 -13.12 8.63
CA LYS A 50 -5.50 -14.09 9.27
C LYS A 50 -6.78 -13.43 9.77
N GLY A 51 -7.90 -14.14 9.67
CA GLY A 51 -9.18 -13.75 10.25
C GLY A 51 -9.67 -14.75 11.31
N VAL A 52 -10.49 -14.26 12.23
CA VAL A 52 -11.18 -15.08 13.24
C VAL A 52 -12.65 -14.71 13.25
N SER A 53 -13.51 -15.72 13.40
CA SER A 53 -14.96 -15.60 13.45
C SER A 53 -15.55 -16.43 14.59
N SER A 54 -16.82 -16.22 14.89
CA SER A 54 -17.63 -17.09 15.75
C SER A 54 -19.07 -17.13 15.25
N LYS A 55 -19.85 -18.08 15.77
CA LYS A 55 -21.31 -18.00 15.62
C LYS A 55 -21.89 -16.91 16.53
N GLN A 56 -23.00 -16.33 16.11
CA GLN A 56 -23.87 -15.50 16.93
C GLN A 56 -25.27 -16.09 16.88
N THR A 57 -25.92 -16.25 18.03
CA THR A 57 -27.28 -16.81 18.13
C THR A 57 -28.19 -15.87 18.91
N LYS A 58 -29.50 -15.98 18.66
CA LYS A 58 -30.54 -15.17 19.33
C LYS A 58 -30.52 -15.30 20.86
N LYS A 59 -30.11 -16.46 21.41
CA LYS A 59 -30.18 -16.76 22.84
C LYS A 59 -28.88 -16.50 23.62
N GLN A 60 -27.72 -16.53 22.95
CA GLN A 60 -26.42 -16.50 23.62
C GLN A 60 -25.51 -15.34 23.17
N GLY A 61 -25.98 -14.47 22.28
CA GLY A 61 -25.13 -13.47 21.67
C GLY A 61 -23.99 -14.13 20.88
N VAL A 62 -22.78 -13.59 20.98
CA VAL A 62 -21.60 -14.12 20.28
C VAL A 62 -20.99 -15.30 21.04
N ALA A 63 -20.79 -16.43 20.36
CA ALA A 63 -20.21 -17.62 20.96
C ALA A 63 -18.73 -17.42 21.34
N ASP A 64 -18.31 -18.09 22.42
CA ASP A 64 -16.91 -18.10 22.87
C ASP A 64 -16.01 -18.95 21.97
N LYS A 65 -16.58 -19.96 21.29
CA LYS A 65 -15.83 -20.78 20.34
C LYS A 65 -15.47 -19.95 19.12
N LEU A 66 -14.18 -19.62 19.03
CA LEU A 66 -13.58 -18.90 17.91
C LEU A 66 -13.04 -19.89 16.87
N THR A 67 -13.41 -19.68 15.62
CA THR A 67 -12.89 -20.43 14.47
C THR A 67 -12.08 -19.49 13.59
N GLU A 68 -11.01 -20.01 13.00
CA GLU A 68 -10.32 -19.30 11.93
C GLU A 68 -11.31 -19.21 10.77
N SER A 69 -11.57 -18.00 10.31
CA SER A 69 -12.59 -17.77 9.28
C SER A 69 -12.08 -18.24 7.93
N VAL A 70 -12.99 -18.74 7.09
CA VAL A 70 -12.71 -18.96 5.67
C VAL A 70 -12.34 -17.60 5.07
N ILE A 71 -11.10 -17.47 4.63
CA ILE A 71 -10.55 -16.25 4.07
C ILE A 71 -11.10 -16.11 2.65
N SER A 72 -11.71 -14.98 2.33
CA SER A 72 -12.07 -14.67 0.94
C SER A 72 -10.84 -14.13 0.21
N LYS A 73 -10.76 -14.32 -1.12
CA LYS A 73 -9.70 -13.71 -1.95
C LYS A 73 -9.66 -12.18 -1.79
N THR A 74 -10.82 -11.55 -1.56
CA THR A 74 -10.92 -10.12 -1.29
C THR A 74 -10.25 -9.71 0.03
N ASP A 75 -10.30 -10.57 1.06
CA ASP A 75 -9.62 -10.31 2.32
C ASP A 75 -8.09 -10.40 2.18
N GLU A 76 -7.57 -11.30 1.33
CA GLU A 76 -6.13 -11.44 1.06
C GLU A 76 -5.51 -10.17 0.44
N LEU A 77 -6.34 -9.35 -0.20
CA LEU A 77 -5.95 -8.07 -0.80
C LEU A 77 -6.19 -6.88 0.14
N SER A 78 -6.80 -7.12 1.31
CA SER A 78 -7.04 -6.07 2.30
C SER A 78 -5.74 -5.58 2.93
N SER A 79 -5.62 -4.26 3.06
CA SER A 79 -4.46 -3.62 3.66
C SER A 79 -4.78 -2.34 4.42
N TRP A 80 -3.90 -2.02 5.36
CA TRP A 80 -3.85 -0.76 6.07
C TRP A 80 -2.54 -0.06 5.78
N THR A 81 -2.58 1.25 5.61
CA THR A 81 -1.37 2.08 5.62
C THR A 81 -1.44 3.05 6.78
N THR A 82 -0.33 3.15 7.51
CA THR A 82 -0.19 4.09 8.62
C THR A 82 0.97 5.04 8.38
N SER A 83 0.78 6.32 8.67
CA SER A 83 1.81 7.34 8.53
C SER A 83 1.73 8.30 9.70
N LYS A 84 2.79 8.35 10.53
CA LYS A 84 2.86 9.22 11.71
C LYS A 84 1.60 9.12 12.58
N GLY A 85 1.09 7.91 12.81
CA GLY A 85 -0.12 7.64 13.60
C GLY A 85 -1.46 7.79 12.86
N LYS A 86 -1.49 8.26 11.61
CA LYS A 86 -2.72 8.37 10.80
C LYS A 86 -2.97 7.06 10.07
N PHE A 87 -4.24 6.66 9.93
CA PHE A 87 -4.66 5.43 9.25
C PHE A 87 -5.29 5.73 7.89
N MET A 88 -5.03 4.85 6.93
CA MET A 88 -5.56 4.87 5.56
C MET A 88 -5.87 3.42 5.15
N SER A 89 -6.98 3.21 4.44
CA SER A 89 -7.31 1.94 3.79
C SER A 89 -8.08 2.24 2.50
N GLY A 90 -7.55 1.78 1.37
CA GLY A 90 -8.00 2.22 0.05
C GLY A 90 -8.16 3.75 -0.05
N SER A 91 -9.25 4.19 -0.70
CA SER A 91 -9.67 5.59 -0.85
C SER A 91 -9.99 6.36 0.43
N VAL A 92 -9.96 5.70 1.59
CA VAL A 92 -10.46 6.26 2.84
C VAL A 92 -9.33 6.66 3.78
N ASN A 93 -9.37 7.93 4.19
CA ASN A 93 -8.53 8.48 5.25
C ASN A 93 -9.29 8.49 6.58
N TYR A 94 -8.61 8.10 7.65
CA TYR A 94 -9.19 8.05 8.98
C TYR A 94 -8.54 9.03 9.95
N LYS A 95 -9.30 9.44 10.96
CA LYS A 95 -8.81 10.15 12.15
C LYS A 95 -9.11 9.31 13.40
N GLN A 96 -8.21 9.41 14.37
CA GLN A 96 -8.40 8.75 15.66
C GLN A 96 -9.41 9.52 16.50
N VAL A 97 -10.26 8.80 17.22
CA VAL A 97 -11.26 9.35 18.15
C VAL A 97 -11.18 8.67 19.51
N SER A 98 -11.69 9.35 20.55
CA SER A 98 -11.80 8.73 21.87
C SER A 98 -12.87 7.63 21.84
N PHE A 99 -12.70 6.60 22.69
CA PHE A 99 -13.71 5.54 22.83
C PHE A 99 -15.10 6.09 23.16
N LYS A 100 -15.20 7.09 24.05
CA LYS A 100 -16.48 7.71 24.42
C LYS A 100 -17.16 8.38 23.22
N LYS A 101 -16.40 9.10 22.39
CA LYS A 101 -16.92 9.71 21.15
C LYS A 101 -17.35 8.62 20.16
N TRP A 102 -16.48 7.64 19.93
CA TRP A 102 -16.76 6.51 19.04
C TRP A 102 -18.04 5.77 19.43
N GLN A 103 -18.22 5.46 20.71
CA GLN A 103 -19.38 4.76 21.23
C GLN A 103 -20.68 5.55 21.02
N ARG A 104 -20.66 6.84 21.36
CA ARG A 104 -21.79 7.74 21.16
C ARG A 104 -22.17 7.88 19.68
N ASP A 105 -21.17 8.09 18.84
CA ASP A 105 -21.41 8.34 17.41
C ASP A 105 -21.82 7.07 16.68
N THR A 106 -21.32 5.90 17.11
CA THR A 106 -21.81 4.59 16.69
C THR A 106 -23.30 4.47 16.95
N GLN A 107 -23.76 4.74 18.18
CA GLN A 107 -25.17 4.65 18.54
C GLN A 107 -26.05 5.65 17.78
N LYS A 108 -25.54 6.87 17.53
CA LYS A 108 -26.25 7.92 16.80
C LYS A 108 -26.61 7.51 15.37
N ASN A 109 -25.84 6.61 14.76
CA ASN A 109 -26.08 6.12 13.40
C ASN A 109 -27.22 5.08 13.32
N TYR A 110 -27.83 4.73 14.46
CA TYR A 110 -28.96 3.80 14.54
C TYR A 110 -30.22 4.51 15.08
N THR A 111 -31.39 4.02 14.66
CA THR A 111 -32.68 4.44 15.24
C THR A 111 -32.72 4.12 16.74
N LYS A 112 -33.52 4.87 17.51
CA LYS A 112 -33.66 4.65 18.97
C LYS A 112 -34.01 3.19 19.32
N SER A 113 -34.88 2.56 18.52
CA SER A 113 -35.26 1.15 18.71
C SER A 113 -34.13 0.17 18.41
N ALA A 114 -33.22 0.50 17.49
CA ALA A 114 -32.05 -0.32 17.17
C ALA A 114 -30.88 -0.12 18.15
N GLN A 115 -30.79 1.05 18.82
CA GLN A 115 -29.71 1.33 19.78
C GLN A 115 -29.67 0.32 20.93
N GLY A 116 -30.82 -0.13 21.43
CA GLY A 116 -30.91 -1.14 22.49
C GLY A 116 -30.46 -2.55 22.07
N LYS A 117 -30.27 -2.79 20.78
CA LYS A 117 -29.80 -4.07 20.22
C LYS A 117 -28.29 -4.09 19.98
N ILE A 118 -27.60 -2.97 20.21
CA ILE A 118 -26.15 -2.85 19.99
C ILE A 118 -25.42 -3.29 21.25
N HIS A 119 -24.53 -4.25 21.09
CA HIS A 119 -23.69 -4.78 22.15
C HIS A 119 -22.22 -4.50 21.85
N PHE A 120 -21.46 -4.21 22.91
CA PHE A 120 -20.02 -4.05 22.82
C PHE A 120 -19.31 -5.28 23.39
N MET A 121 -18.22 -5.70 22.74
CA MET A 121 -17.40 -6.81 23.19
C MET A 121 -16.77 -6.50 24.55
N SER A 122 -16.80 -7.47 25.46
CA SER A 122 -16.09 -7.39 26.73
C SER A 122 -14.57 -7.50 26.54
N ILE A 123 -13.78 -7.09 27.54
CA ILE A 123 -12.32 -7.25 27.53
C ILE A 123 -11.91 -8.71 27.42
N THR A 124 -12.64 -9.61 28.08
CA THR A 124 -12.40 -11.06 27.99
C THR A 124 -12.60 -11.56 26.56
N GLN A 125 -13.69 -11.15 25.91
CA GLN A 125 -13.95 -11.50 24.52
C GLN A 125 -12.89 -10.94 23.57
N VAL A 126 -12.48 -9.67 23.74
CA VAL A 126 -11.41 -9.06 22.94
C VAL A 126 -10.08 -9.79 23.12
N ASN A 127 -9.70 -10.10 24.36
CA ASN A 127 -8.45 -10.82 24.64
C ASN A 127 -8.48 -12.27 24.12
N ALA A 128 -9.64 -12.93 24.09
CA ALA A 128 -9.79 -14.24 23.47
C ALA A 128 -9.53 -14.18 21.95
N VAL A 129 -10.06 -13.15 21.28
CA VAL A 129 -9.81 -12.92 19.84
C VAL A 129 -8.34 -12.61 19.58
N LEU A 130 -7.73 -11.72 20.36
CA LEU A 130 -6.29 -11.42 20.27
C LEU A 130 -5.43 -12.68 20.42
N LYS A 131 -5.73 -13.51 21.43
CA LYS A 131 -5.03 -14.79 21.63
C LYS A 131 -5.19 -15.72 20.42
N LYS A 132 -6.40 -15.85 19.87
CA LYS A 132 -6.66 -16.69 18.68
C LYS A 132 -5.97 -16.17 17.42
N LEU A 133 -5.78 -14.85 17.31
CA LEU A 133 -4.98 -14.19 16.27
C LEU A 133 -3.46 -14.29 16.53
N GLY A 134 -3.01 -14.89 17.65
CA GLY A 134 -1.60 -15.10 17.95
C GLY A 134 -0.92 -13.98 18.75
N ALA A 135 -1.68 -13.06 19.34
CA ALA A 135 -1.11 -12.03 20.21
C ALA A 135 -0.55 -12.67 21.50
N ASN A 136 0.64 -12.24 21.90
CA ASN A 136 1.29 -12.63 23.16
C ASN A 136 1.10 -11.59 24.27
N PHE A 137 0.11 -10.72 24.12
CA PHE A 137 -0.24 -9.66 25.06
C PHE A 137 -1.74 -9.59 25.29
N LYS A 138 -2.16 -8.83 26.30
CA LYS A 138 -3.56 -8.56 26.60
C LYS A 138 -3.78 -7.06 26.77
N ILE A 139 -4.97 -6.59 26.43
CA ILE A 139 -5.45 -5.26 26.82
C ILE A 139 -6.15 -5.36 28.19
N THR A 140 -6.16 -4.26 28.94
CA THR A 140 -6.87 -4.19 30.24
C THR A 140 -8.14 -3.37 30.15
N LYS A 141 -8.27 -2.51 29.15
CA LYS A 141 -9.45 -1.67 28.90
C LYS A 141 -9.61 -1.37 27.42
N LEU A 142 -10.84 -1.11 26.96
CA LEU A 142 -11.12 -0.82 25.55
C LEU A 142 -10.41 0.46 25.09
N THR A 143 -10.12 1.39 26.00
CA THR A 143 -9.37 2.62 25.71
C THR A 143 -7.86 2.41 25.43
N ASP A 144 -7.38 1.17 25.52
CA ASP A 144 -6.06 0.77 25.01
C ASP A 144 -6.07 0.60 23.48
N LEU A 145 -7.26 0.40 22.88
CA LEU A 145 -7.46 0.35 21.44
C LEU A 145 -7.54 1.76 20.83
N ILE A 146 -7.20 1.84 19.55
CA ILE A 146 -7.41 3.01 18.71
C ILE A 146 -8.74 2.85 17.98
N PHE A 147 -9.59 3.85 18.10
CA PHE A 147 -10.86 3.92 17.37
C PHE A 147 -10.76 4.96 16.27
N LEU A 148 -11.42 4.68 15.15
CA LEU A 148 -11.30 5.47 13.94
C LEU A 148 -12.68 5.93 13.47
N GLU A 149 -12.70 7.13 12.89
CA GLU A 149 -13.78 7.62 12.02
C GLU A 149 -13.19 8.12 10.71
N THR A 150 -13.98 8.05 9.64
CA THR A 150 -13.59 8.63 8.35
C THR A 150 -13.39 10.13 8.48
N LYS A 151 -12.48 10.70 7.70
CA LYS A 151 -12.29 12.17 7.69
C LYS A 151 -13.39 12.92 6.96
N ILE A 152 -14.00 12.31 5.95
CA ILE A 152 -14.95 12.98 5.04
C ILE A 152 -16.31 13.17 5.71
N ASN A 153 -16.93 12.10 6.21
CA ASN A 153 -18.28 12.14 6.78
C ASN A 153 -18.34 11.79 8.28
N GLY A 154 -17.20 11.56 8.94
CA GLY A 154 -17.16 11.25 10.37
C GLY A 154 -17.78 9.90 10.74
N MET A 155 -17.91 8.98 9.77
CA MET A 155 -18.45 7.66 9.99
C MET A 155 -17.47 6.81 10.80
N THR A 156 -17.93 6.26 11.92
CA THR A 156 -17.14 5.38 12.78
C THR A 156 -16.97 4.00 12.15
N LEU A 157 -15.77 3.42 12.26
CA LEU A 157 -15.57 2.00 11.95
C LEU A 157 -16.04 1.14 13.12
N PRO A 158 -16.68 -0.02 12.90
CA PRO A 158 -17.07 -0.95 13.97
C PRO A 158 -15.87 -1.64 14.66
N GLN A 159 -14.65 -1.20 14.36
CA GLN A 159 -13.38 -1.82 14.72
C GLN A 159 -12.57 -0.98 15.70
N GLY A 160 -11.88 -1.66 16.61
CA GLY A 160 -10.81 -1.13 17.44
C GLY A 160 -9.47 -1.73 17.04
N PHE A 161 -8.43 -0.90 17.01
CA PHE A 161 -7.11 -1.29 16.52
C PHE A 161 -6.07 -1.32 17.64
N VAL A 162 -5.20 -2.32 17.60
CA VAL A 162 -4.02 -2.40 18.47
C VAL A 162 -2.83 -2.90 17.65
N ALA A 163 -1.65 -2.35 17.90
CA ALA A 163 -0.45 -2.72 17.16
C ALA A 163 0.67 -3.10 18.11
N HIS A 164 1.40 -4.14 17.74
CA HIS A 164 2.55 -4.62 18.50
C HIS A 164 3.62 -5.11 17.53
N LYS A 165 4.80 -4.50 17.58
CA LYS A 165 5.92 -4.78 16.66
C LYS A 165 5.51 -4.66 15.18
N ASN A 166 5.46 -5.78 14.46
CA ASN A 166 5.12 -5.89 13.05
C ASN A 166 3.72 -6.46 12.82
N GLN A 167 2.87 -6.46 13.84
CA GLN A 167 1.49 -6.91 13.75
C GLN A 167 0.51 -5.79 14.10
N LEU A 168 -0.55 -5.68 13.32
CA LEU A 168 -1.70 -4.81 13.53
C LEU A 168 -2.94 -5.70 13.64
N TYR A 169 -3.70 -5.52 14.72
CA TYR A 169 -4.92 -6.27 14.99
C TYR A 169 -6.10 -5.32 14.83
N ALA A 170 -7.07 -5.68 13.98
CA ALA A 170 -8.35 -5.01 13.86
C ALA A 170 -9.42 -5.90 14.50
N LEU A 171 -10.07 -5.43 15.55
CA LEU A 171 -11.01 -6.21 16.35
C LEU A 171 -12.40 -5.63 16.15
N ASN A 172 -13.39 -6.45 15.81
CA ASN A 172 -14.78 -5.97 15.75
C ASN A 172 -15.28 -5.80 17.19
N ILE A 173 -15.53 -4.55 17.59
CA ILE A 173 -15.86 -4.18 18.98
C ILE A 173 -17.37 -4.13 19.22
N GLN A 174 -18.17 -4.14 18.17
CA GLN A 174 -19.64 -4.16 18.26
C GLN A 174 -20.24 -5.39 17.58
N TYR A 175 -21.40 -5.81 18.06
CA TYR A 175 -22.33 -6.68 17.35
C TYR A 175 -23.76 -6.22 17.63
N VAL A 176 -24.71 -6.62 16.80
CA VAL A 176 -26.13 -6.28 16.94
C VAL A 176 -26.92 -7.57 17.07
N ASP A 177 -27.96 -7.59 17.91
CA ASP A 177 -28.85 -8.74 18.02
C ASP A 177 -29.35 -9.21 16.65
N THR A 178 -29.49 -10.52 16.52
CA THR A 178 -29.88 -11.19 15.28
C THR A 178 -30.97 -12.21 15.57
N ASP A 179 -31.91 -12.32 14.64
CA ASP A 179 -33.00 -13.30 14.70
C ASP A 179 -32.58 -14.68 14.15
N GLN A 180 -31.43 -14.76 13.47
CA GLN A 180 -30.93 -15.97 12.84
C GLN A 180 -29.51 -16.29 13.31
N THR A 181 -29.13 -17.57 13.27
CA THR A 181 -27.74 -17.93 13.58
C THR A 181 -26.83 -17.49 12.44
N ILE A 182 -25.95 -16.53 12.70
CA ILE A 182 -25.01 -16.00 11.71
C ILE A 182 -23.56 -16.32 12.08
N THR A 183 -22.68 -16.28 11.10
CA THR A 183 -21.23 -16.22 11.34
C THR A 183 -20.83 -14.75 11.42
N LEU A 184 -20.23 -14.35 12.54
CA LEU A 184 -19.74 -13.00 12.76
C LEU A 184 -18.22 -12.98 12.73
N GLY A 185 -17.63 -12.10 11.91
CA GLY A 185 -16.21 -11.80 11.98
C GLY A 185 -15.88 -11.14 13.32
N ARG A 186 -14.85 -11.64 14.03
CA ARG A 186 -14.46 -11.17 15.36
C ARG A 186 -13.19 -10.32 15.34
N GLY A 187 -12.29 -10.60 14.41
CA GLY A 187 -11.10 -9.77 14.22
C GLY A 187 -10.19 -10.29 13.12
N GLN A 188 -9.22 -9.46 12.77
CA GLN A 188 -8.25 -9.68 11.69
C GLN A 188 -6.84 -9.31 12.18
N LEU A 189 -5.86 -10.08 11.72
CA LEU A 189 -4.44 -9.82 11.87
C LEU A 189 -3.88 -9.34 10.53
N PHE A 190 -3.09 -8.27 10.61
CA PHE A 190 -2.30 -7.74 9.53
C PHE A 190 -0.83 -7.73 9.92
N THR A 191 0.05 -8.05 8.97
CA THR A 191 1.49 -8.08 9.16
C THR A 191 2.16 -6.95 8.38
N ALA A 192 3.14 -6.30 9.01
CA ALA A 192 3.89 -5.23 8.39
C ALA A 192 4.79 -5.72 7.25
N THR A 193 4.88 -4.91 6.21
CA THR A 193 5.66 -5.20 4.99
C THR A 193 7.12 -4.78 5.07
N ASN A 194 7.57 -4.19 6.18
CA ASN A 194 8.92 -3.64 6.33
C ASN A 194 10.07 -4.68 6.33
N GLY A 195 9.76 -5.98 6.43
CA GLY A 195 10.74 -7.06 6.22
C GLY A 195 10.87 -7.52 4.77
N LYS A 196 10.08 -6.95 3.85
CA LYS A 196 10.03 -7.33 2.44
C LYS A 196 11.02 -6.53 1.59
N LYS A 197 11.33 -7.02 0.39
CA LYS A 197 12.21 -6.32 -0.55
C LYS A 197 11.53 -5.05 -1.08
N THR A 198 12.10 -3.88 -0.82
CA THR A 198 11.49 -2.60 -1.19
C THR A 198 11.98 -2.11 -2.55
N GLY A 199 11.08 -1.54 -3.37
CA GLY A 199 11.47 -0.82 -4.58
C GLY A 199 12.23 0.47 -4.25
N SER A 200 13.20 0.82 -5.07
CA SER A 200 14.11 1.94 -4.80
C SER A 200 13.69 3.24 -5.48
N GLN A 201 14.12 4.37 -4.90
CA GLN A 201 14.11 5.65 -5.60
C GLN A 201 15.27 5.63 -6.60
N LEU A 202 14.96 5.86 -7.89
CA LEU A 202 15.93 5.76 -8.97
C LEU A 202 15.73 6.92 -9.95
N SER A 203 16.81 7.34 -10.61
CA SER A 203 16.71 8.26 -11.74
C SER A 203 16.26 7.48 -12.97
N LEU A 204 15.23 7.98 -13.67
CA LEU A 204 14.66 7.31 -14.84
C LEU A 204 15.67 7.10 -15.97
N SER A 205 16.61 8.04 -16.15
CA SER A 205 17.65 7.92 -17.18
C SER A 205 18.57 6.71 -16.97
N LYS A 206 18.78 6.29 -15.72
CA LYS A 206 19.59 5.11 -15.38
C LYS A 206 18.88 3.79 -15.69
N LEU A 207 17.57 3.81 -15.94
CA LEU A 207 16.79 2.62 -16.27
C LEU A 207 16.85 2.27 -17.76
N ASN A 208 17.25 3.21 -18.61
CA ASN A 208 17.32 3.03 -20.07
C ASN A 208 18.14 1.79 -20.47
N GLY A 209 17.61 0.98 -21.39
CA GLY A 209 18.27 -0.21 -21.92
C GLY A 209 17.35 -1.41 -22.06
N THR A 210 17.96 -2.58 -22.27
CA THR A 210 17.26 -3.86 -22.46
C THR A 210 17.26 -4.67 -21.18
N TRP A 211 16.10 -5.22 -20.84
CA TRP A 211 15.87 -6.00 -19.63
C TRP A 211 15.28 -7.36 -19.99
N ILE A 212 15.89 -8.44 -19.48
CA ILE A 212 15.53 -9.81 -19.82
C ILE A 212 15.12 -10.59 -18.57
N ALA A 213 14.02 -11.33 -18.66
CA ALA A 213 13.52 -12.21 -17.62
C ALA A 213 14.46 -13.40 -17.40
N ALA A 214 14.65 -13.81 -16.14
CA ALA A 214 15.47 -14.97 -15.80
C ALA A 214 14.85 -16.32 -16.22
N ALA A 215 13.53 -16.38 -16.39
CA ALA A 215 12.80 -17.52 -16.92
C ALA A 215 12.01 -17.06 -18.14
N THR A 216 12.26 -17.65 -19.30
CA THR A 216 11.59 -17.33 -20.56
C THR A 216 10.17 -17.89 -20.54
N THR A 217 9.19 -17.11 -20.10
CA THR A 217 7.77 -17.34 -20.43
C THR A 217 7.51 -16.78 -21.82
N THR A 218 8.12 -17.34 -22.86
CA THR A 218 7.88 -16.86 -24.23
C THR A 218 6.49 -17.27 -24.67
N SER A 219 5.58 -16.30 -24.69
CA SER A 219 4.28 -16.40 -25.33
C SER A 219 4.09 -15.21 -26.25
N ALA A 220 3.04 -15.22 -27.07
CA ALA A 220 2.74 -14.07 -27.92
C ALA A 220 2.40 -12.79 -27.10
N ASN A 221 2.02 -12.93 -25.82
CA ASN A 221 1.74 -11.82 -24.90
C ASN A 221 2.97 -11.35 -24.12
N ASP A 222 4.07 -12.12 -24.11
CA ASP A 222 5.22 -11.88 -23.26
C ASP A 222 6.47 -12.51 -23.88
N THR A 223 7.37 -11.67 -24.36
CA THR A 223 8.65 -12.13 -24.93
C THR A 223 9.72 -12.36 -23.86
N GLY A 224 9.41 -12.09 -22.58
CA GLY A 224 10.40 -12.06 -21.51
C GLY A 224 11.40 -10.90 -21.66
N LYS A 225 11.14 -9.94 -22.54
CA LYS A 225 12.01 -8.81 -22.86
C LYS A 225 11.27 -7.49 -22.71
N LEU A 226 11.90 -6.55 -22.01
CA LEU A 226 11.42 -5.17 -21.86
C LEU A 226 12.47 -4.21 -22.39
N MET A 227 12.04 -3.21 -23.13
CA MET A 227 12.89 -2.11 -23.58
C MET A 227 12.51 -0.86 -22.79
N ILE A 228 13.47 -0.23 -22.12
CA ILE A 228 13.23 0.99 -21.35
C ILE A 228 13.91 2.15 -22.04
N LYS A 229 13.13 3.18 -22.39
CA LYS A 229 13.64 4.40 -23.01
C LYS A 229 12.81 5.60 -22.56
N ASN A 230 13.50 6.69 -22.24
CA ASN A 230 12.90 8.00 -21.98
C ASN A 230 11.76 7.99 -20.94
N GLY A 231 11.87 7.12 -19.92
CA GLY A 231 10.85 7.02 -18.87
C GLY A 231 9.64 6.14 -19.23
N TYR A 232 9.71 5.37 -20.31
CA TYR A 232 8.68 4.41 -20.70
C TYR A 232 9.23 2.97 -20.69
N VAL A 233 8.37 2.02 -20.35
CA VAL A 233 8.56 0.59 -20.61
C VAL A 233 7.87 0.27 -21.92
N TYR A 234 8.59 -0.33 -22.87
CA TYR A 234 8.07 -0.82 -24.14
C TYR A 234 8.09 -2.35 -24.13
N GLN A 235 7.04 -2.93 -24.68
CA GLN A 235 6.86 -4.37 -24.79
C GLN A 235 6.33 -4.70 -26.18
N HIS A 236 6.92 -5.71 -26.81
CA HIS A 236 6.37 -6.29 -28.02
C HIS A 236 5.33 -7.34 -27.65
N ARG A 237 4.11 -7.20 -28.14
CA ARG A 237 2.97 -8.09 -27.90
C ARG A 237 2.27 -8.39 -29.22
N TYR A 238 2.24 -9.65 -29.61
CA TYR A 238 1.79 -10.10 -30.94
C TYR A 238 2.41 -9.28 -32.08
N ASN A 239 1.59 -8.52 -32.80
CA ASN A 239 1.93 -7.63 -33.89
C ASN A 239 1.86 -6.16 -33.43
N SER A 240 2.22 -5.86 -32.18
CA SER A 240 2.17 -4.49 -31.65
C SER A 240 3.28 -4.20 -30.67
N PHE A 241 3.65 -2.92 -30.56
CA PHE A 241 4.32 -2.39 -29.39
C PHE A 241 3.31 -1.73 -28.46
N GLU A 242 3.36 -2.09 -27.18
CA GLU A 242 2.71 -1.36 -26.09
C GLU A 242 3.78 -0.54 -25.35
N ARG A 243 3.42 0.67 -24.92
CA ARG A 243 4.23 1.43 -23.96
C ARG A 243 3.47 1.84 -22.71
N SER A 244 4.19 1.88 -21.60
CA SER A 244 3.68 2.28 -20.29
C SER A 244 4.60 3.31 -19.64
N ALA A 245 4.03 4.29 -18.95
CA ALA A 245 4.83 5.27 -18.22
C ALA A 245 5.49 4.65 -16.98
N ILE A 246 6.77 4.94 -16.79
CA ILE A 246 7.47 4.70 -15.52
C ILE A 246 7.15 5.88 -14.61
N GLN A 247 6.63 5.58 -13.42
CA GLN A 247 6.19 6.55 -12.45
C GLN A 247 7.17 6.61 -11.28
N ASP A 248 7.71 7.80 -11.02
CA ASP A 248 8.34 8.13 -9.75
C ASP A 248 7.24 8.44 -8.74
N LEU A 249 6.94 7.47 -7.86
CA LEU A 249 5.84 7.60 -6.89
C LEU A 249 6.11 8.69 -5.85
N ASN A 250 7.36 9.18 -5.73
CA ASN A 250 7.70 10.22 -4.77
C ASN A 250 7.15 11.59 -5.19
N SER A 251 6.79 11.75 -6.46
CA SER A 251 6.09 12.93 -7.00
C SER A 251 4.64 13.05 -6.50
N TYR A 252 4.06 11.96 -5.97
CA TYR A 252 2.70 11.94 -5.46
C TYR A 252 2.70 12.06 -3.93
N SER A 253 1.59 12.60 -3.40
CA SER A 253 1.35 12.56 -1.97
C SER A 253 1.04 11.12 -1.53
N LEU A 254 1.41 10.76 -0.29
CA LEU A 254 1.05 9.43 0.24
C LEU A 254 -0.46 9.23 0.26
N ILE A 255 -1.21 10.30 0.51
CA ILE A 255 -2.67 10.27 0.59
C ILE A 255 -3.24 9.94 -0.80
N SER A 256 -2.89 10.72 -1.83
CA SER A 256 -3.40 10.51 -3.19
C SER A 256 -3.06 9.13 -3.74
N LEU A 257 -1.85 8.61 -3.46
CA LEU A 257 -1.50 7.24 -3.86
C LEU A 257 -2.40 6.19 -3.22
N ASN A 258 -2.52 6.20 -1.88
CA ASN A 258 -3.33 5.19 -1.21
C ASN A 258 -4.82 5.34 -1.56
N GLN A 259 -5.25 6.54 -2.00
CA GLN A 259 -6.62 6.73 -2.44
C GLN A 259 -6.93 6.14 -3.81
N ASN A 260 -5.91 5.92 -4.65
CA ASN A 260 -6.07 5.27 -5.92
C ASN A 260 -6.24 3.75 -5.72
N GLN A 261 -7.33 3.19 -6.25
CA GLN A 261 -7.68 1.78 -6.09
C GLN A 261 -6.64 0.86 -6.77
N THR A 262 -6.18 1.22 -7.97
CA THR A 262 -5.14 0.48 -8.71
C THR A 262 -3.84 0.41 -7.92
N TYR A 263 -3.36 1.54 -7.39
CA TYR A 263 -2.20 1.58 -6.51
C TYR A 263 -2.36 0.71 -5.27
N ALA A 264 -3.51 0.81 -4.59
CA ALA A 264 -3.79 0.03 -3.39
C ALA A 264 -3.77 -1.48 -3.66
N LEU A 265 -4.35 -1.91 -4.79
CA LEU A 265 -4.31 -3.30 -5.25
C LEU A 265 -2.88 -3.76 -5.55
N GLN A 266 -2.11 -2.97 -6.32
CA GLN A 266 -0.73 -3.31 -6.64
C GLN A 266 0.17 -3.37 -5.40
N LYS A 267 -0.12 -2.53 -4.40
CA LYS A 267 0.56 -2.56 -3.10
C LYS A 267 0.30 -3.86 -2.35
N ALA A 268 -0.93 -4.38 -2.40
CA ALA A 268 -1.28 -5.67 -1.82
C ALA A 268 -0.63 -6.83 -2.59
N ASN A 269 -0.69 -6.81 -3.93
CA ASN A 269 -0.04 -7.81 -4.80
C ASN A 269 1.48 -7.87 -4.55
N ALA A 270 2.15 -6.72 -4.52
CA ALA A 270 3.58 -6.64 -4.22
C ALA A 270 3.89 -7.24 -2.85
N SER A 271 3.08 -6.93 -1.83
CA SER A 271 3.22 -7.50 -0.50
C SER A 271 3.10 -9.02 -0.53
N ASN A 272 2.05 -9.57 -1.13
CA ASN A 272 1.83 -11.02 -1.18
C ASN A 272 2.97 -11.74 -1.92
N ALA A 273 3.56 -11.09 -2.91
CA ALA A 273 4.76 -11.52 -3.62
C ALA A 273 6.10 -11.39 -2.84
N GLY A 274 6.10 -10.87 -1.60
CA GLY A 274 7.31 -10.70 -0.79
C GLY A 274 8.08 -9.39 -1.06
N TYR A 275 7.43 -8.40 -1.68
CA TYR A 275 7.96 -7.08 -1.99
C TYR A 275 7.20 -5.96 -1.27
N GLN A 276 7.72 -4.74 -1.36
CA GLN A 276 7.09 -3.55 -0.81
C GLN A 276 7.05 -2.44 -1.86
N LEU A 277 5.83 -2.08 -2.29
CA LEU A 277 5.55 -0.87 -3.04
C LEU A 277 5.36 0.30 -2.07
N THR A 278 6.19 1.33 -2.20
CA THR A 278 6.15 2.52 -1.33
C THR A 278 6.10 3.79 -2.16
N ARG A 279 5.80 4.92 -1.50
CA ARG A 279 5.90 6.24 -2.15
C ARG A 279 7.31 6.57 -2.66
N LYS A 280 8.36 5.88 -2.19
CA LYS A 280 9.75 6.10 -2.68
C LYS A 280 10.13 5.18 -3.84
N SER A 281 9.21 4.36 -4.32
CA SER A 281 9.51 3.39 -5.36
C SER A 281 9.32 4.02 -6.74
N VAL A 282 10.22 3.65 -7.66
CA VAL A 282 9.98 3.82 -9.10
C VAL A 282 9.34 2.53 -9.61
N ALA A 283 8.23 2.65 -10.35
CA ALA A 283 7.48 1.49 -10.83
C ALA A 283 6.69 1.82 -12.10
N SER A 284 6.26 0.79 -12.83
CA SER A 284 5.33 0.89 -13.96
C SER A 284 4.26 -0.20 -13.84
N GLY A 285 3.29 -0.18 -14.76
CA GLY A 285 2.32 -1.25 -14.93
C GLY A 285 2.02 -1.45 -16.41
N ASP A 286 1.08 -2.32 -16.74
CA ASP A 286 0.65 -2.55 -18.12
C ASP A 286 -0.84 -2.89 -18.23
N SER A 287 -1.31 -3.01 -19.46
CA SER A 287 -2.70 -3.35 -19.81
C SER A 287 -3.17 -4.72 -19.29
N LEU A 288 -2.26 -5.62 -18.89
CA LEU A 288 -2.58 -6.94 -18.32
C LEU A 288 -2.64 -6.92 -16.79
N GLY A 289 -2.42 -5.75 -16.17
CA GLY A 289 -2.47 -5.55 -14.73
C GLY A 289 -1.20 -5.98 -14.00
N TYR A 290 -0.08 -6.19 -14.70
CA TYR A 290 1.19 -6.47 -14.03
C TYR A 290 1.78 -5.21 -13.39
N LEU A 291 2.45 -5.38 -12.25
CA LEU A 291 3.31 -4.37 -11.63
C LEU A 291 4.76 -4.64 -11.99
N TYR A 292 5.44 -3.64 -12.54
CA TYR A 292 6.89 -3.63 -12.75
C TYR A 292 7.55 -2.78 -11.66
N LEU A 293 8.13 -3.41 -10.65
CA LEU A 293 8.77 -2.75 -9.51
C LEU A 293 10.29 -2.75 -9.64
N PHE A 294 10.90 -1.56 -9.78
CA PHE A 294 12.35 -1.43 -9.87
C PHE A 294 12.99 -1.58 -8.49
N ILE A 295 13.78 -2.66 -8.32
CA ILE A 295 14.49 -2.94 -7.08
C ILE A 295 15.78 -2.13 -7.00
N ASN A 296 16.52 -2.06 -8.12
CA ASN A 296 17.69 -1.21 -8.29
C ASN A 296 17.93 -0.94 -9.80
N GLN A 297 19.06 -0.31 -10.15
CA GLN A 297 19.38 0.08 -11.53
C GLN A 297 19.54 -1.11 -12.50
N ASN A 298 19.77 -2.32 -11.99
CA ASN A 298 20.02 -3.53 -12.77
C ASN A 298 19.01 -4.65 -12.52
N LYS A 299 18.06 -4.45 -11.59
CA LYS A 299 17.07 -5.45 -11.20
C LYS A 299 15.67 -4.88 -11.12
N LEU A 300 14.77 -5.53 -11.84
CA LEU A 300 13.34 -5.26 -11.90
C LEU A 300 12.59 -6.55 -11.56
N VAL A 301 11.42 -6.44 -10.96
CA VAL A 301 10.50 -7.58 -10.79
C VAL A 301 9.15 -7.24 -11.39
N ARG A 302 8.58 -8.18 -12.14
CA ARG A 302 7.19 -8.16 -12.57
C ARG A 302 6.37 -9.00 -11.59
N ILE A 303 5.26 -8.46 -11.13
CA ILE A 303 4.37 -9.08 -10.15
C ILE A 303 2.94 -9.04 -10.69
N GLY A 304 2.28 -10.19 -10.75
CA GLY A 304 0.88 -10.30 -11.16
C GLY A 304 0.52 -11.76 -11.48
N GLN A 305 -0.77 -12.04 -11.59
CA GLN A 305 -1.29 -13.40 -11.84
C GLN A 305 -0.78 -14.48 -10.85
N GLY A 306 -0.44 -14.08 -9.62
CA GLY A 306 0.11 -14.99 -8.60
C GLY A 306 1.60 -15.32 -8.76
N GLU A 307 2.27 -14.75 -9.75
CA GLU A 307 3.68 -15.02 -10.06
C GLU A 307 4.58 -13.80 -9.87
N VAL A 308 5.88 -14.08 -9.71
CA VAL A 308 6.95 -13.09 -9.66
C VAL A 308 8.03 -13.45 -10.66
N THR A 309 8.20 -12.61 -11.68
CA THR A 309 9.25 -12.77 -12.69
C THR A 309 10.36 -11.74 -12.45
N SER A 310 11.61 -12.19 -12.29
CA SER A 310 12.75 -11.28 -12.15
C SER A 310 13.35 -10.94 -13.51
N TYR A 311 13.63 -9.66 -13.73
CA TYR A 311 14.32 -9.13 -14.90
C TYR A 311 15.68 -8.56 -14.50
N SER A 312 16.68 -8.80 -15.34
CA SER A 312 18.02 -8.22 -15.23
C SER A 312 18.27 -7.28 -16.40
N LYS A 313 18.88 -6.13 -16.12
CA LYS A 313 19.37 -5.23 -17.17
C LYS A 313 20.58 -5.86 -17.85
N THR A 314 20.44 -6.21 -19.12
CA THR A 314 21.51 -6.87 -19.90
C THR A 314 22.27 -5.89 -20.77
N SER A 315 21.68 -4.74 -21.10
CA SER A 315 22.30 -3.69 -21.90
C SER A 315 21.80 -2.31 -21.47
N THR A 316 22.63 -1.28 -21.64
CA THR A 316 22.24 0.14 -21.52
C THR A 316 21.69 0.72 -22.82
N LEU A 317 21.85 -0.03 -23.92
CA LEU A 317 21.36 0.29 -25.25
C LEU A 317 20.20 -0.64 -25.61
N ILE A 318 19.31 -0.15 -26.49
CA ILE A 318 18.25 -0.94 -27.10
C ILE A 318 18.64 -1.13 -28.57
N ALA A 319 18.57 -2.37 -29.06
CA ALA A 319 18.86 -2.63 -30.46
C ALA A 319 17.70 -2.12 -31.34
N ALA A 320 18.02 -1.56 -32.51
CA ALA A 320 17.02 -0.92 -33.37
C ALA A 320 15.95 -1.89 -33.88
N ASN A 321 16.27 -3.18 -34.01
CA ASN A 321 15.32 -4.23 -34.36
C ASN A 321 14.38 -4.61 -33.21
N ASP A 322 14.72 -4.30 -31.96
CA ASP A 322 13.89 -4.59 -30.80
C ASP A 322 12.87 -3.49 -30.52
N LEU A 323 13.26 -2.25 -30.82
CA LEU A 323 12.40 -1.07 -30.71
C LEU A 323 12.89 -0.05 -31.76
N PRO A 324 12.26 -0.02 -32.94
CA PRO A 324 12.56 0.95 -33.99
C PRO A 324 12.46 2.39 -33.47
N GLN A 325 13.39 3.24 -33.91
CA GLN A 325 13.38 4.66 -33.56
C GLN A 325 12.17 5.39 -34.15
N ASP A 326 11.65 4.88 -35.25
CA ASP A 326 10.45 5.39 -35.92
C ASP A 326 9.23 5.22 -35.02
N ASP A 327 9.03 4.05 -34.40
CA ASP A 327 7.93 3.82 -33.46
C ASP A 327 7.99 4.76 -32.25
N ILE A 328 9.19 4.98 -31.70
CA ILE A 328 9.39 5.96 -30.62
C ILE A 328 8.99 7.36 -31.08
N THR A 329 9.36 7.72 -32.31
CA THR A 329 9.04 9.03 -32.91
C THR A 329 7.53 9.17 -33.14
N ILE A 330 6.87 8.11 -33.62
CA ILE A 330 5.42 8.07 -33.82
C ILE A 330 4.69 8.28 -32.50
N PHE A 331 5.04 7.50 -31.47
CA PHE A 331 4.48 7.67 -30.12
C PHE A 331 4.58 9.12 -29.62
N ASN A 332 5.76 9.74 -29.74
CA ASN A 332 5.98 11.11 -29.27
C ASN A 332 5.19 12.15 -30.08
N GLN A 333 5.12 12.02 -31.40
CA GLN A 333 4.36 12.96 -32.23
C GLN A 333 2.85 12.81 -32.04
N MET A 334 2.37 11.59 -31.82
CA MET A 334 0.96 11.34 -31.55
C MET A 334 0.54 11.91 -30.20
N ASP A 335 1.38 11.84 -29.16
CA ASP A 335 1.15 12.55 -27.89
C ASP A 335 1.05 14.06 -28.08
N GLN A 336 1.93 14.64 -28.90
CA GLN A 336 1.95 16.08 -29.16
C GLN A 336 0.73 16.56 -29.96
N LYS A 337 0.27 15.75 -30.91
CA LYS A 337 -0.90 16.04 -31.75
C LYS A 337 -2.22 15.87 -31.00
N ASN A 338 -2.26 15.07 -29.95
CA ASN A 338 -3.47 14.77 -29.18
C ASN A 338 -3.30 15.13 -27.69
N PRO A 339 -3.26 16.43 -27.32
CA PRO A 339 -3.11 16.83 -25.93
C PRO A 339 -4.22 16.27 -25.04
N GLY A 340 -3.83 15.64 -23.93
CA GLY A 340 -4.77 15.00 -22.98
C GLY A 340 -4.96 13.51 -23.20
N GLU A 341 -4.44 12.97 -24.30
CA GLU A 341 -4.29 11.54 -24.54
C GLU A 341 -2.80 11.16 -24.60
N ALA A 342 -2.55 9.85 -24.59
CA ALA A 342 -1.23 9.27 -24.81
C ALA A 342 -1.37 8.10 -25.78
N ALA A 343 -0.51 8.05 -26.79
CA ALA A 343 -0.41 6.89 -27.66
C ALA A 343 0.07 5.69 -26.83
N SER A 344 -0.75 4.66 -26.67
CA SER A 344 -0.47 3.52 -25.79
C SER A 344 0.03 2.30 -26.55
N THR A 345 -0.40 2.14 -27.81
CA THR A 345 -0.03 1.02 -28.68
C THR A 345 0.22 1.47 -30.12
N ILE A 346 1.03 0.71 -30.85
CA ILE A 346 1.20 0.82 -32.31
C ILE A 346 1.25 -0.58 -32.91
N THR A 347 0.51 -0.84 -33.99
CA THR A 347 0.61 -2.11 -34.74
C THR A 347 1.87 -2.14 -35.61
N VAL A 348 2.47 -3.32 -35.74
CA VAL A 348 3.72 -3.58 -36.48
C VAL A 348 3.54 -4.75 -37.45
N ASP A 349 2.46 -4.73 -38.22
CA ASP A 349 2.24 -5.65 -39.34
C ASP A 349 2.55 -4.98 -40.69
N ALA A 350 2.26 -5.67 -41.80
CA ALA A 350 2.56 -5.18 -43.15
C ALA A 350 1.62 -4.06 -43.61
N SER A 351 0.57 -3.73 -42.86
CA SER A 351 -0.38 -2.67 -43.18
C SER A 351 0.05 -1.32 -42.59
N ALA A 352 -0.68 -0.25 -42.92
CA ALA A 352 -0.42 1.07 -42.34
C ALA A 352 -0.55 0.99 -40.80
N PRO A 353 0.42 1.54 -40.02
CA PRO A 353 0.36 1.44 -38.57
C PRO A 353 -0.92 2.07 -38.00
N LEU A 354 -1.55 1.35 -37.08
CA LEU A 354 -2.66 1.84 -36.27
C LEU A 354 -2.13 2.18 -34.89
N VAL A 355 -2.32 3.43 -34.48
CA VAL A 355 -1.94 3.92 -33.16
C VAL A 355 -3.17 3.94 -32.26
N GLY A 356 -3.12 3.18 -31.17
CA GLY A 356 -4.13 3.25 -30.12
C GLY A 356 -3.85 4.42 -29.18
N MET A 357 -4.79 5.34 -29.04
CA MET A 357 -4.73 6.45 -28.09
C MET A 357 -5.49 6.07 -26.82
N SER A 358 -4.95 6.45 -25.67
CA SER A 358 -5.57 6.25 -24.36
C SER A 358 -5.58 7.55 -23.58
N SER A 359 -6.56 7.72 -22.68
CA SER A 359 -6.58 8.86 -21.75
C SER A 359 -5.33 8.92 -20.85
N SER A 360 -4.70 7.77 -20.60
CA SER A 360 -3.52 7.66 -19.75
C SER A 360 -2.76 6.36 -20.00
N ILE A 361 -1.44 6.40 -19.77
CA ILE A 361 -0.56 5.22 -19.71
C ILE A 361 0.12 5.09 -18.34
N LYS A 362 -0.44 5.76 -17.33
CA LYS A 362 0.03 5.76 -15.93
C LYS A 362 -0.70 4.69 -15.11
N TYR A 363 -0.45 3.43 -15.46
CA TYR A 363 -1.12 2.22 -14.92
C TYR A 363 -1.08 2.02 -13.39
N LEU A 364 -0.41 2.88 -12.61
CA LEU A 364 -0.39 2.79 -11.15
C LEU A 364 -1.22 3.87 -10.47
N THR A 365 -1.48 5.00 -11.14
CA THR A 365 -2.17 6.14 -10.54
C THR A 365 -3.42 6.57 -11.28
N ASP A 366 -3.78 5.85 -12.32
CA ASP A 366 -4.96 6.11 -13.14
C ASP A 366 -5.74 4.81 -13.35
N GLY A 367 -7.05 4.86 -13.11
CA GLY A 367 -7.94 3.70 -13.20
C GLY A 367 -8.28 3.34 -14.64
N GLU A 368 -8.26 4.31 -15.55
CA GLU A 368 -8.62 4.16 -16.96
C GLU A 368 -7.38 3.98 -17.85
N ALA A 369 -6.19 3.82 -17.25
CA ALA A 369 -4.95 3.69 -18.00
C ALA A 369 -4.99 2.47 -18.94
N GLY A 370 -4.56 2.70 -20.18
CA GLY A 370 -4.54 1.69 -21.24
C GLY A 370 -5.90 1.42 -21.91
N GLN A 371 -6.98 2.04 -21.46
CA GLN A 371 -8.23 2.00 -22.21
C GLN A 371 -8.05 2.79 -23.51
N ILE A 372 -8.22 2.13 -24.65
CA ILE A 372 -8.13 2.79 -25.95
C ILE A 372 -9.40 3.61 -26.17
N THR A 373 -9.24 4.93 -26.27
CA THR A 373 -10.31 5.92 -26.51
C THR A 373 -10.49 6.20 -27.99
N SER A 374 -9.42 6.09 -28.79
CA SER A 374 -9.47 6.17 -30.24
C SER A 374 -8.36 5.35 -30.89
N SER A 375 -8.53 4.97 -32.15
CA SER A 375 -7.49 4.33 -32.98
C SER A 375 -7.29 5.16 -34.23
N GLN A 376 -6.04 5.52 -34.53
CA GLN A 376 -5.70 6.43 -35.61
C GLN A 376 -4.76 5.72 -36.58
N ALA A 377 -5.17 5.60 -37.84
CA ALA A 377 -4.28 5.19 -38.91
C ALA A 377 -3.30 6.32 -39.22
N ILE A 378 -2.04 5.97 -39.46
CA ILE A 378 -0.99 6.96 -39.71
C ILE A 378 -0.12 6.57 -40.88
N ASP A 379 0.38 7.60 -41.56
CA ASP A 379 1.54 7.52 -42.44
C ASP A 379 2.75 8.12 -41.72
N PHE A 380 3.91 7.47 -41.88
CA PHE A 380 5.18 7.95 -41.35
C PHE A 380 6.20 8.11 -42.47
N GLU A 381 6.43 9.35 -42.88
CA GLU A 381 7.36 9.69 -43.95
C GLU A 381 8.34 10.77 -43.50
N ASN A 382 9.63 10.59 -43.81
CA ASN A 382 10.68 11.56 -43.52
C ASN A 382 10.69 12.04 -42.05
N GLY A 383 10.40 11.14 -41.10
CA GLY A 383 10.37 11.45 -39.67
C GLY A 383 9.11 12.20 -39.21
N LYS A 384 8.06 12.30 -40.02
CA LYS A 384 6.83 13.04 -39.69
C LYS A 384 5.60 12.12 -39.74
N VAL A 385 4.76 12.22 -38.72
CA VAL A 385 3.48 11.52 -38.63
C VAL A 385 2.35 12.36 -39.26
N THR A 386 1.60 11.74 -40.16
CA THR A 386 0.34 12.25 -40.70
C THR A 386 -0.78 11.27 -40.33
N VAL A 387 -1.87 11.78 -39.77
CA VAL A 387 -3.06 10.96 -39.46
C VAL A 387 -3.88 10.83 -40.73
N THR A 388 -4.21 9.61 -41.11
CA THR A 388 -5.02 9.28 -42.30
C THR A 388 -6.44 8.98 -41.88
N ASN A 389 -7.41 9.51 -42.62
CA ASN A 389 -8.85 9.32 -42.36
C ASN A 389 -9.39 8.05 -43.00
#